data_AF-A0A533WG67-F1
#
_entry.id   AF-A0A533WG67-F1
#
_cell.length_a   1.000
_cell.length_b   1.000
_cell.length_c   1.000
_cell.angle_alpha   90.00
_cell.angle_beta   90.00
_cell.angle_gamma   90.00
#
_symmetry.space_group_name_H-M   'P 1'
#
loop_
_entity.id
_entity.type
_entity.pdbx_description
1 polymer ?
#
loop_
_entity_poly.entity_id
_entity_poly.type
_entity_poly.pdbx_seq_one_letter_code
_entity_poly.pdbx_strand_id
1 'polypeptide(L)'
;MQIVKSFVYRRYTLDEVKRKIVDVLQGASTGLSGIELADRTDINRMTITKYLDVLHAMGLVKKKKTGNVNVWFLETGIADIEFPINYVQVQQKLISAILAGEEELARRILLSVLNSDIDQVRVLTDVVLPAVNTVGELYSRGRLDKTERSFLLNLMMEIIDLVKFNVRVSEQKANAYTLAVAGSDDKVHVAKSAAVAFSALGWDSVYIGDVEDQIDPFFDIDFQRYISRIWGSKHGLMVVCIFSSGEGSLRFLSSTAKAMKGRLRGELRIAAIATPELQAAAEENSDHVAKDLLSLVQWAERQYSITK
;
A
#
# COMPACT_ATOMS: atom_id res chain seq x y z
N MET A 1 -57.95 8.59 4.96
CA MET A 1 -56.74 7.94 5.50
C MET A 1 -55.63 8.06 4.46
N GLN A 2 -54.90 9.18 4.45
CA GLN A 2 -53.73 9.35 3.59
C GLN A 2 -52.52 8.83 4.36
N ILE A 3 -51.92 7.77 3.84
CA ILE A 3 -50.68 7.19 4.36
C ILE A 3 -49.56 8.20 4.08
N VAL A 4 -49.12 8.89 5.13
CA VAL A 4 -47.89 9.66 5.12
C VAL A 4 -46.75 8.67 4.90
N LYS A 5 -46.17 8.63 3.69
CA LYS A 5 -44.91 7.93 3.44
C LYS A 5 -43.84 8.60 4.31
N SER A 6 -43.46 7.92 5.39
CA SER A 6 -42.31 8.28 6.20
C SER A 6 -41.06 8.31 5.30
N PHE A 7 -40.46 9.48 5.10
CA PHE A 7 -39.12 9.61 4.54
C PHE A 7 -38.13 9.02 5.55
N VAL A 8 -37.94 7.71 5.51
CA VAL A 8 -36.83 7.06 6.19
C VAL A 8 -35.57 7.45 5.42
N TYR A 9 -34.76 8.35 6.00
CA TYR A 9 -33.41 8.63 5.52
C TYR A 9 -32.55 7.38 5.70
N ARG A 10 -32.61 6.46 4.74
CA ARG A 10 -31.70 5.31 4.69
C ARG A 10 -30.30 5.86 4.39
N ARG A 11 -29.41 5.82 5.38
CA ARG A 11 -27.99 6.16 5.18
C ARG A 11 -27.34 5.00 4.44
N TYR A 12 -27.12 5.18 3.14
CA TYR A 12 -26.33 4.24 2.35
C TYR A 12 -24.84 4.46 2.61
N THR A 13 -24.06 3.38 2.68
CA THR A 13 -22.59 3.48 2.68
C THR A 13 -22.07 3.57 1.25
N LEU A 14 -20.85 4.12 1.07
CA LEU A 14 -20.22 4.14 -0.25
C LEU A 14 -20.07 2.73 -0.82
N ASP A 15 -19.71 1.75 0.00
CA ASP A 15 -19.54 0.36 -0.43
C ASP A 15 -20.85 -0.28 -0.88
N GLU A 16 -21.97 -0.01 -0.18
CA GLU A 16 -23.27 -0.55 -0.56
C GLU A 16 -23.72 -0.02 -1.93
N VAL A 17 -23.64 1.30 -2.14
CA VAL A 17 -24.04 1.91 -3.41
C VAL A 17 -23.09 1.55 -4.53
N LYS A 18 -21.78 1.55 -4.26
CA LYS A 18 -20.73 1.11 -5.20
C LYS A 18 -21.03 -0.28 -5.71
N ARG A 19 -21.25 -1.26 -4.81
CA ARG A 19 -21.53 -2.66 -5.19
C ARG A 19 -22.76 -2.74 -6.10
N LYS A 20 -23.88 -2.15 -5.70
CA LYS A 20 -25.11 -2.14 -6.50
C LYS A 20 -24.93 -1.51 -7.88
N ILE A 21 -24.22 -0.38 -7.99
CA ILE A 21 -23.95 0.27 -9.27
C ILE A 21 -23.05 -0.60 -10.14
N VAL A 22 -21.98 -1.15 -9.57
CA VAL A 22 -21.03 -2.01 -10.28
C VAL A 22 -21.74 -3.25 -10.81
N ASP A 23 -22.46 -3.99 -9.97
CA ASP A 23 -23.19 -5.21 -10.35
C ASP A 23 -24.16 -4.94 -11.53
N VAL A 24 -24.90 -3.84 -11.46
CA VAL A 24 -25.87 -3.47 -12.49
C VAL A 24 -25.20 -3.05 -13.81
N LEU A 25 -24.06 -2.35 -13.75
CA LEU A 25 -23.31 -1.94 -14.94
C LEU A 25 -22.52 -3.10 -15.56
N GLN A 26 -22.10 -4.09 -14.77
CA GLN A 26 -21.36 -5.27 -15.23
C GLN A 26 -22.17 -6.07 -16.26
N GLY A 27 -23.49 -6.17 -16.07
CA GLY A 27 -24.42 -6.79 -17.00
C GLY A 27 -24.87 -5.89 -18.17
N ALA A 28 -24.38 -4.65 -18.28
CA ALA A 28 -24.88 -3.65 -19.25
C ALA A 28 -23.77 -3.15 -20.19
N SER A 29 -23.54 -3.87 -21.28
CA SER A 29 -22.50 -3.57 -22.29
C SER A 29 -22.63 -2.19 -22.95
N THR A 30 -23.85 -1.63 -23.01
CA THR A 30 -24.15 -0.32 -23.59
C THR A 30 -24.12 0.83 -22.58
N GLY A 31 -23.81 0.55 -21.31
CA GLY A 31 -23.94 1.50 -20.21
C GLY A 31 -25.40 1.80 -19.86
N LEU A 32 -25.60 2.51 -18.75
CA LEU A 32 -26.93 2.85 -18.22
C LEU A 32 -27.01 4.32 -17.82
N SER A 33 -28.17 4.93 -18.01
CA SER A 33 -28.46 6.27 -17.52
C SER A 33 -28.64 6.29 -16.00
N GLY A 34 -28.50 7.47 -15.39
CA GLY A 34 -28.76 7.65 -13.96
C GLY A 34 -30.20 7.32 -13.53
N ILE A 35 -31.16 7.30 -14.47
CA ILE A 35 -32.54 6.88 -14.22
C ILE A 35 -32.61 5.35 -14.17
N GLU A 36 -32.08 4.68 -15.19
CA GLU A 36 -32.07 3.20 -15.24
C GLU A 36 -31.29 2.59 -14.07
N LEU A 37 -30.19 3.23 -13.65
CA LEU A 37 -29.45 2.82 -12.46
C LEU A 37 -30.27 2.99 -11.19
N ALA A 38 -31.03 4.08 -11.04
CA ALA A 38 -31.91 4.28 -9.90
C ALA A 38 -32.98 3.19 -9.82
N ASP A 39 -33.60 2.86 -10.95
CA ASP A 39 -34.64 1.85 -11.05
C ASP A 39 -34.11 0.44 -10.75
N ARG A 40 -32.94 0.08 -11.29
CA ARG A 40 -32.35 -1.26 -11.11
C ARG A 40 -31.72 -1.49 -9.74
N THR A 41 -31.24 -0.43 -9.08
CA THR A 41 -30.60 -0.53 -7.75
C THR A 41 -31.58 -0.33 -6.59
N ASP A 42 -32.80 0.13 -6.89
CA ASP A 42 -33.81 0.60 -5.92
C ASP A 42 -33.24 1.68 -4.98
N ILE A 43 -32.50 2.63 -5.57
CA ILE A 43 -31.90 3.78 -4.87
C ILE A 43 -32.38 5.05 -5.56
N ASN A 44 -32.74 6.05 -4.76
CA ASN A 44 -33.18 7.35 -5.27
C ASN A 44 -32.19 7.93 -6.31
N ARG A 45 -32.70 8.41 -7.45
CA ARG A 45 -31.92 8.99 -8.55
C ARG A 45 -30.93 10.07 -8.12
N MET A 46 -31.31 10.95 -7.19
CA MET A 46 -30.42 12.01 -6.69
C MET A 46 -29.24 11.41 -5.93
N THR A 47 -29.50 10.37 -5.13
CA THR A 47 -28.46 9.61 -4.44
C THR A 47 -27.55 8.91 -5.44
N ILE A 48 -28.10 8.18 -6.42
CA ILE A 48 -27.33 7.53 -7.49
C ILE A 48 -26.44 8.52 -8.23
N THR A 49 -26.96 9.69 -8.60
CA THR A 49 -26.17 10.70 -9.33
C THR A 49 -24.99 11.18 -8.49
N LYS A 50 -25.19 11.46 -7.19
CA LYS A 50 -24.11 11.85 -6.28
C LYS A 50 -23.03 10.77 -6.19
N TYR A 51 -23.43 9.51 -6.02
CA TYR A 51 -22.47 8.40 -5.94
C TYR A 51 -21.78 8.15 -7.29
N LEU A 52 -22.46 8.32 -8.43
CA LEU A 52 -21.83 8.21 -9.74
C LEU A 52 -20.76 9.26 -9.97
N ASP A 53 -20.99 10.51 -9.57
CA ASP A 53 -19.96 11.56 -9.67
C ASP A 53 -18.76 11.25 -8.76
N VAL A 54 -18.98 10.68 -7.57
CA VAL A 54 -17.91 10.19 -6.68
C VAL A 54 -17.15 9.02 -7.33
N LEU A 55 -17.86 8.00 -7.82
CA LEU A 55 -17.27 6.85 -8.50
C LEU A 55 -16.51 7.25 -9.78
N HIS A 56 -16.95 8.31 -10.46
CA HIS A 56 -16.27 8.87 -11.62
C HIS A 56 -14.95 9.53 -11.24
N ALA A 57 -14.96 10.35 -10.17
CA ALA A 57 -13.74 10.94 -9.62
C ALA A 57 -12.75 9.86 -9.12
N MET A 58 -13.25 8.72 -8.65
CA MET A 58 -12.44 7.55 -8.27
C MET A 58 -11.96 6.72 -9.47
N GLY A 59 -12.37 7.05 -10.70
CA GLY A 59 -12.01 6.30 -11.91
C GLY A 59 -12.68 4.93 -12.04
N LEU A 60 -13.80 4.69 -11.36
CA LEU A 60 -14.52 3.40 -11.40
C LEU A 60 -15.60 3.36 -12.49
N VAL A 61 -16.13 4.51 -12.88
CA VAL A 61 -17.13 4.64 -13.94
C VAL A 61 -16.73 5.74 -14.92
N LYS A 62 -17.04 5.52 -16.21
CA LYS A 62 -16.96 6.57 -17.24
C LYS A 62 -18.32 7.21 -17.43
N LYS A 63 -18.29 8.51 -17.69
CA LYS A 63 -19.45 9.31 -18.07
C LYS A 63 -19.37 9.63 -19.56
N LYS A 64 -20.36 9.23 -20.34
CA LYS A 64 -20.54 9.67 -21.73
C LYS A 64 -21.83 10.45 -21.85
N LYS A 65 -21.75 11.63 -22.47
CA LYS A 65 -22.95 12.43 -22.77
C LYS A 65 -23.57 11.94 -24.08
N THR A 66 -24.81 11.49 -24.02
CA THR A 66 -25.59 11.06 -25.19
C THR A 66 -26.86 11.90 -25.24
N GLY A 67 -26.87 12.93 -26.09
CA GLY A 67 -27.92 13.94 -26.11
C GLY A 67 -28.03 14.68 -24.78
N ASN A 68 -29.21 14.64 -24.16
CA ASN A 68 -29.49 15.29 -22.87
C ASN A 68 -29.25 14.40 -21.66
N VAL A 69 -28.79 13.15 -21.86
CA VAL A 69 -28.63 12.17 -20.79
C VAL A 69 -27.16 11.78 -20.63
N ASN A 70 -26.74 11.58 -19.39
CA ASN A 70 -25.45 10.98 -19.09
C ASN A 70 -25.63 9.46 -19.01
N VAL A 71 -24.88 8.75 -19.83
CA VAL A 71 -24.78 7.28 -19.82
C VAL A 71 -23.49 6.91 -19.12
N TRP A 72 -23.59 6.00 -18.16
CA TRP A 72 -22.51 5.56 -17.31
C TRP A 72 -22.08 4.15 -17.68
N PHE A 73 -20.77 3.93 -17.67
CA PHE A 73 -20.15 2.65 -18.01
C PHE A 73 -19.20 2.27 -16.90
N LEU A 74 -19.00 0.97 -16.68
CA LEU A 74 -17.82 0.54 -15.92
C LEU A 74 -16.56 0.91 -16.70
N GLU A 75 -15.56 1.35 -15.96
CA GLU A 75 -14.23 1.52 -16.51
C GLU A 75 -13.64 0.16 -16.92
N THR A 76 -13.22 0.06 -18.18
CA THR A 76 -12.65 -1.17 -18.76
C THR A 76 -11.39 -1.58 -18.00
N GLY A 77 -11.31 -2.86 -17.61
CA GLY A 77 -10.21 -3.43 -16.83
C GLY A 77 -10.47 -3.52 -15.32
N ILE A 78 -11.43 -2.75 -14.79
CA ILE A 78 -11.90 -2.84 -13.39
C ILE A 78 -13.13 -3.76 -13.28
N ALA A 79 -13.84 -3.98 -14.38
CA ALA A 79 -15.16 -4.61 -14.46
C ALA A 79 -15.27 -6.09 -14.04
N ASP A 80 -14.24 -6.69 -13.43
CA ASP A 80 -14.31 -8.09 -12.94
C ASP A 80 -13.74 -8.29 -11.53
N ILE A 81 -13.46 -7.22 -10.77
CA ILE A 81 -13.04 -7.39 -9.38
C ILE A 81 -14.27 -7.72 -8.54
N GLU A 82 -14.42 -9.01 -8.24
CA GLU A 82 -15.54 -9.52 -7.45
C GLU A 82 -15.45 -9.04 -5.99
N PHE A 83 -16.61 -8.84 -5.38
CA PHE A 83 -16.75 -8.52 -3.95
C PHE A 83 -17.35 -9.72 -3.21
N PRO A 84 -16.72 -10.23 -2.13
CA PRO A 84 -15.54 -9.71 -1.43
C PRO A 84 -14.25 -9.81 -2.25
N ILE A 85 -13.33 -8.86 -2.02
CA ILE A 85 -12.13 -8.69 -2.83
C ILE A 85 -11.29 -9.97 -2.83
N ASN A 86 -11.07 -10.50 -4.03
CA ASN A 86 -10.14 -11.60 -4.27
C ASN A 86 -8.73 -11.03 -4.56
N TYR A 87 -7.86 -11.01 -3.54
CA TYR A 87 -6.49 -10.48 -3.66
C TYR A 87 -5.69 -11.18 -4.77
N VAL A 88 -5.88 -12.48 -5.00
CA VAL A 88 -5.17 -13.22 -6.06
C VAL A 88 -5.58 -12.72 -7.44
N GLN A 89 -6.87 -12.48 -7.66
CA GLN A 89 -7.36 -11.95 -8.92
C GLN A 89 -6.84 -10.53 -9.17
N VAL A 90 -6.84 -9.68 -8.15
CA VAL A 90 -6.30 -8.31 -8.22
C VAL A 90 -4.80 -8.36 -8.52
N GLN A 91 -4.05 -9.23 -7.82
CA GLN A 91 -2.63 -9.44 -8.04
C GLN A 91 -2.34 -9.82 -9.50
N GLN A 92 -3.06 -10.81 -10.05
CA GLN A 92 -2.89 -11.24 -11.44
C GLN A 92 -3.14 -10.09 -12.42
N LYS A 93 -4.25 -9.35 -12.23
CA LYS A 93 -4.57 -8.19 -13.08
C LYS A 93 -3.51 -7.10 -12.98
N LEU A 94 -3.03 -6.79 -11.78
CA LEU A 94 -1.99 -5.80 -11.57
C LEU A 94 -0.70 -6.23 -12.27
N ILE A 95 -0.26 -7.47 -12.08
CA ILE A 95 0.93 -8.03 -12.76
C ILE A 95 0.79 -7.88 -14.27
N SER A 96 -0.35 -8.29 -14.85
CA SER A 96 -0.57 -8.17 -16.30
C SER A 96 -0.49 -6.71 -16.78
N ALA A 97 -1.10 -5.77 -16.07
CA ALA A 97 -1.07 -4.36 -16.44
C ALA A 97 0.34 -3.75 -16.33
N ILE A 98 1.07 -4.07 -15.26
CA ILE A 98 2.46 -3.62 -15.06
C ILE A 98 3.34 -4.16 -16.18
N LEU A 99 3.31 -5.46 -16.47
CA LEU A 99 4.16 -6.06 -17.50
C LEU A 99 3.83 -5.58 -18.92
N ALA A 100 2.60 -5.12 -19.16
CA ALA A 100 2.21 -4.48 -20.42
C ALA A 100 2.61 -3.00 -20.50
N GLY A 101 3.13 -2.41 -19.42
CA GLY A 101 3.41 -0.97 -19.32
C GLY A 101 2.16 -0.09 -19.28
N GLU A 102 0.99 -0.65 -18.96
CA GLU A 102 -0.28 0.08 -18.90
C GLU A 102 -0.45 0.79 -17.57
N GLU A 103 0.27 1.91 -17.39
CA GLU A 103 0.32 2.67 -16.13
C GLU A 103 -1.07 3.03 -15.59
N GLU A 104 -1.92 3.60 -16.46
CA GLU A 104 -3.27 4.03 -16.10
C GLU A 104 -4.15 2.85 -15.69
N LEU A 105 -4.00 1.69 -16.33
CA LEU A 105 -4.74 0.50 -15.93
C LEU A 105 -4.26 -0.01 -14.57
N ALA A 106 -2.95 -0.05 -14.32
CA ALA A 106 -2.39 -0.46 -13.04
C ALA A 106 -2.88 0.42 -11.88
N ARG A 107 -2.86 1.76 -12.04
CA ARG A 107 -3.40 2.71 -11.04
C ARG A 107 -4.87 2.45 -10.77
N ARG A 108 -5.67 2.25 -11.82
CA ARG A 108 -7.11 2.01 -11.72
C ARG A 108 -7.46 0.69 -11.02
N ILE A 109 -6.74 -0.38 -11.34
CA ILE A 109 -6.88 -1.67 -10.65
C ILE A 109 -6.68 -1.47 -9.14
N LEU A 110 -5.60 -0.79 -8.73
CA LEU A 110 -5.32 -0.58 -7.32
C LEU A 110 -6.36 0.35 -6.64
N LEU A 111 -6.76 1.46 -7.28
CA LEU A 111 -7.78 2.36 -6.76
C LEU A 111 -9.13 1.67 -6.53
N SER A 112 -9.51 0.73 -7.40
CA SER A 112 -10.77 0.01 -7.25
C SER A 112 -10.87 -0.79 -5.95
N VAL A 113 -9.72 -1.28 -5.49
CA VAL A 113 -9.55 -2.12 -4.30
C VAL A 113 -9.45 -1.25 -3.04
N LEU A 114 -8.59 -0.22 -3.07
CA LEU A 114 -8.35 0.71 -1.94
C LEU A 114 -9.59 1.50 -1.52
N ASN A 115 -10.55 1.65 -2.43
CA ASN A 115 -11.82 2.33 -2.19
C ASN A 115 -12.89 1.46 -1.52
N SER A 116 -12.50 0.35 -0.92
CA SER A 116 -13.38 -0.54 -0.15
C SER A 116 -12.81 -0.70 1.26
N ASP A 117 -13.60 -1.18 2.20
CA ASP A 117 -13.11 -1.55 3.54
C ASP A 117 -12.13 -2.74 3.43
N ILE A 118 -10.85 -2.42 3.20
CA ILE A 118 -9.80 -3.39 2.91
C ILE A 118 -8.58 -3.17 3.80
N ASP A 119 -7.95 -4.28 4.16
CA ASP A 119 -6.68 -4.30 4.86
C ASP A 119 -5.55 -3.84 3.91
N GLN A 120 -5.03 -2.63 4.13
CA GLN A 120 -3.96 -2.09 3.28
C GLN A 120 -2.64 -2.86 3.43
N VAL A 121 -2.40 -3.52 4.57
CA VAL A 121 -1.23 -4.39 4.75
C VAL A 121 -1.34 -5.57 3.80
N ARG A 122 -2.53 -6.17 3.68
CA ARG A 122 -2.78 -7.24 2.69
C ARG A 122 -2.68 -6.78 1.25
N VAL A 123 -3.11 -5.57 0.93
CA VAL A 123 -2.88 -5.01 -0.42
C VAL A 123 -1.37 -4.95 -0.72
N LEU A 124 -0.56 -4.53 0.23
CA LEU A 124 0.89 -4.49 0.03
C LEU A 124 1.49 -5.90 -0.08
N THR A 125 1.15 -6.82 0.84
CA THR A 125 1.79 -8.14 0.92
C THR A 125 1.30 -9.12 -0.14
N ASP A 126 0.02 -9.06 -0.51
CA ASP A 126 -0.63 -10.08 -1.33
C ASP A 126 -0.85 -9.62 -2.78
N VAL A 127 -0.71 -8.32 -3.06
CA VAL A 127 -0.93 -7.75 -4.40
C VAL A 127 0.32 -7.01 -4.91
N VAL A 128 0.78 -5.99 -4.18
CA VAL A 128 1.85 -5.10 -4.66
C VAL A 128 3.23 -5.77 -4.65
N LEU A 129 3.66 -6.33 -3.52
CA LEU A 129 4.98 -6.97 -3.41
C LEU A 129 5.14 -8.19 -4.33
N PRO A 130 4.14 -9.06 -4.53
CA PRO A 130 4.24 -10.13 -5.51
C PRO A 130 4.45 -9.63 -6.95
N ALA A 131 3.88 -8.48 -7.31
CA ALA A 131 4.12 -7.86 -8.61
C ALA A 131 5.56 -7.33 -8.73
N VAL A 132 6.10 -6.70 -7.68
CA VAL A 132 7.53 -6.33 -7.63
C VAL A 132 8.42 -7.56 -7.81
N ASN A 133 8.12 -8.64 -7.09
CA ASN A 133 8.89 -9.89 -7.16
C ASN A 133 8.86 -10.49 -8.58
N THR A 134 7.72 -10.42 -9.26
CA THR A 134 7.58 -10.89 -10.64
C THR A 134 8.45 -10.07 -11.60
N VAL A 135 8.51 -8.74 -11.45
CA VAL A 135 9.43 -7.89 -12.23
C VAL A 135 10.89 -8.29 -11.98
N GLY A 136 11.27 -8.49 -10.71
CA GLY A 136 12.61 -8.94 -10.34
C GLY A 136 12.97 -10.32 -10.91
N GLU A 137 12.03 -11.26 -10.90
CA GLU A 137 12.19 -12.61 -11.43
C GLU A 137 12.33 -12.64 -12.95
N LEU A 138 11.54 -11.82 -13.66
CA LEU A 138 11.66 -11.74 -15.13
C LEU A 138 13.01 -11.14 -15.54
N TYR A 139 13.49 -10.13 -14.80
CA TYR A 139 14.83 -9.58 -15.01
C TYR A 139 15.94 -10.60 -14.74
N SER A 140 15.87 -11.33 -13.61
CA SER A 140 16.90 -12.33 -13.28
C SER A 140 16.96 -13.48 -14.28
N ARG A 141 15.83 -13.79 -14.94
CA ARG A 141 15.74 -14.77 -16.03
C ARG A 141 16.12 -14.21 -17.41
N GLY A 142 16.58 -12.96 -17.49
CA GLY A 142 16.97 -12.29 -18.74
C GLY A 142 15.81 -11.99 -19.69
N ARG A 143 14.57 -11.96 -19.17
CA ARG A 143 13.35 -11.66 -19.96
C ARG A 143 13.00 -10.18 -20.01
N LEU A 144 13.66 -9.37 -19.20
CA LEU A 144 13.57 -7.91 -19.19
C LEU A 144 14.98 -7.35 -19.29
N ASP A 145 15.14 -6.27 -20.03
CA ASP A 145 16.37 -5.49 -20.00
C ASP A 145 16.40 -4.52 -18.80
N LYS A 146 17.53 -3.83 -18.62
CA LYS A 146 17.74 -2.90 -17.49
C LYS A 146 16.80 -1.69 -17.55
N THR A 147 16.48 -1.21 -18.75
CA THR A 147 15.61 -0.04 -18.98
C THR A 147 14.16 -0.40 -18.67
N GLU A 148 13.70 -1.56 -19.16
CA GLU A 148 12.39 -2.11 -18.85
C GLU A 148 12.23 -2.35 -17.36
N ARG A 149 13.20 -3.01 -16.70
CA ARG A 149 13.19 -3.18 -15.24
C ARG A 149 13.05 -1.84 -14.53
N SER A 150 13.86 -0.84 -14.91
CA SER A 150 13.84 0.48 -14.28
C SER A 150 12.47 1.16 -14.42
N PHE A 151 11.90 1.16 -15.63
CA PHE A 151 10.56 1.68 -15.88
C PHE A 151 9.49 0.98 -15.02
N LEU A 152 9.49 -0.35 -15.01
CA LEU A 152 8.50 -1.14 -14.27
C LEU A 152 8.63 -0.95 -12.76
N LEU A 153 9.86 -0.88 -12.22
CA LEU A 153 10.09 -0.60 -10.81
C LEU A 153 9.68 0.82 -10.43
N ASN A 154 9.85 1.82 -11.29
CA ASN A 154 9.33 3.17 -11.06
C ASN A 154 7.80 3.18 -11.03
N LEU A 155 7.15 2.48 -11.96
CA LEU A 155 5.70 2.32 -11.91
C LEU A 155 5.25 1.63 -10.60
N MET A 156 5.93 0.58 -10.16
CA MET A 156 5.65 -0.07 -8.87
C MET A 156 5.83 0.89 -7.67
N MET A 157 6.78 1.81 -7.76
CA MET A 157 7.02 2.84 -6.74
C MET A 157 5.81 3.76 -6.57
N GLU A 158 5.19 4.14 -7.69
CA GLU A 158 3.99 4.98 -7.74
C GLU A 158 2.74 4.22 -7.27
N ILE A 159 2.65 2.92 -7.57
CA ILE A 159 1.61 2.04 -7.02
C ILE A 159 1.69 1.98 -5.49
N ILE A 160 2.89 1.90 -4.90
CA ILE A 160 3.07 1.97 -3.44
C ILE A 160 2.63 3.33 -2.89
N ASP A 161 2.96 4.44 -3.56
CA ASP A 161 2.51 5.77 -3.14
C ASP A 161 0.99 5.90 -3.24
N LEU A 162 0.36 5.28 -4.24
CA LEU A 162 -1.08 5.26 -4.36
C LEU A 162 -1.73 4.57 -3.15
N VAL A 163 -1.14 3.47 -2.64
CA VAL A 163 -1.58 2.87 -1.36
C VAL A 163 -1.42 3.90 -0.24
N LYS A 164 -0.24 4.51 -0.10
CA LYS A 164 0.08 5.49 0.95
C LYS A 164 -0.94 6.63 1.03
N PHE A 165 -1.32 7.22 -0.11
CA PHE A 165 -2.25 8.36 -0.15
C PHE A 165 -3.71 7.97 0.05
N ASN A 166 -4.04 6.67 -0.04
CA ASN A 166 -5.38 6.15 0.22
C ASN A 166 -5.48 5.40 1.55
N VAL A 167 -4.41 5.40 2.35
CA VAL A 167 -4.43 4.86 3.71
C VAL A 167 -5.47 5.61 4.53
N ARG A 168 -6.36 4.85 5.18
CA ARG A 168 -7.31 5.38 6.17
C ARG A 168 -6.90 4.89 7.55
N VAL A 169 -6.13 5.69 8.27
CA VAL A 169 -5.75 5.39 9.65
C VAL A 169 -6.97 5.56 10.54
N SER A 170 -7.42 4.49 11.18
CA SER A 170 -8.55 4.53 12.13
C SER A 170 -8.17 5.18 13.45
N GLU A 171 -6.97 4.90 13.96
CA GLU A 171 -6.42 5.44 15.19
C GLU A 171 -4.90 5.59 15.10
N GLN A 172 -4.37 6.75 15.48
CA GLN A 172 -2.93 6.95 15.57
C GLN A 172 -2.39 6.29 16.85
N LYS A 173 -1.38 5.43 16.71
CA LYS A 173 -0.69 4.83 17.85
C LYS A 173 0.20 5.86 18.52
N ALA A 174 -0.08 6.14 19.79
CA ALA A 174 0.76 7.01 20.59
C ALA A 174 2.13 6.36 20.79
N ASN A 175 3.21 7.14 20.60
CA ASN A 175 4.57 6.74 20.92
C ASN A 175 5.08 5.47 20.20
N ALA A 176 4.60 5.23 18.97
CA ALA A 176 5.03 4.15 18.10
C ALA A 176 5.70 4.73 16.85
N TYR A 177 7.00 4.49 16.69
CA TYR A 177 7.79 5.05 15.59
C TYR A 177 8.50 3.96 14.80
N THR A 178 8.50 4.10 13.49
CA THR A 178 9.24 3.20 12.58
C THR A 178 10.07 4.00 11.58
N LEU A 179 11.25 3.48 11.26
CA LEU A 179 12.12 4.02 10.23
C LEU A 179 12.55 2.86 9.35
N ALA A 180 12.17 2.90 8.07
CA ALA A 180 12.54 1.91 7.08
C ALA A 180 13.67 2.44 6.19
N VAL A 181 14.70 1.62 5.99
CA VAL A 181 15.86 1.94 5.13
C VAL A 181 16.19 0.74 4.25
N ALA A 182 16.37 0.99 2.95
CA ALA A 182 16.89 -0.02 2.03
C ALA A 182 18.41 0.10 1.99
N GLY A 183 19.10 -0.99 2.29
CA GLY A 183 20.56 -1.12 2.15
C GLY A 183 20.98 -1.75 0.83
N SER A 184 20.02 -2.04 -0.06
CA SER A 184 20.24 -2.57 -1.41
C SER A 184 19.14 -2.13 -2.37
N ASP A 185 19.47 -1.88 -3.65
CA ASP A 185 18.52 -1.46 -4.71
C ASP A 185 17.32 -2.42 -4.84
N ASP A 186 17.55 -3.73 -4.72
CA ASP A 186 16.50 -4.74 -4.85
C ASP A 186 15.51 -4.77 -3.67
N LYS A 187 15.78 -4.02 -2.60
CA LYS A 187 14.96 -3.97 -1.39
C LYS A 187 14.16 -2.68 -1.22
N VAL A 188 14.33 -1.71 -2.13
CA VAL A 188 13.70 -0.39 -2.08
C VAL A 188 12.18 -0.47 -1.93
N HIS A 189 11.51 -1.26 -2.77
CA HIS A 189 10.05 -1.40 -2.75
C HIS A 189 9.53 -2.08 -1.48
N VAL A 190 10.27 -3.06 -0.94
CA VAL A 190 9.91 -3.75 0.32
C VAL A 190 10.05 -2.78 1.49
N ALA A 191 11.14 -2.01 1.54
CA ALA A 191 11.37 -1.01 2.57
C ALA A 191 10.30 0.08 2.56
N LYS A 192 9.95 0.62 1.37
CA LYS A 192 8.87 1.60 1.27
C LYS A 192 7.51 1.01 1.61
N SER A 193 7.22 -0.21 1.16
CA SER A 193 5.98 -0.91 1.52
C SER A 193 5.88 -1.12 3.02
N ALA A 194 6.98 -1.41 3.72
CA ALA A 194 6.99 -1.48 5.17
C ALA A 194 6.62 -0.14 5.83
N ALA A 195 7.21 0.95 5.35
CA ALA A 195 6.88 2.27 5.88
C ALA A 195 5.39 2.62 5.69
N VAL A 196 4.82 2.27 4.53
CA VAL A 196 3.39 2.47 4.24
C VAL A 196 2.52 1.54 5.08
N ALA A 197 2.87 0.27 5.25
CA ALA A 197 2.15 -0.68 6.09
C ALA A 197 2.09 -0.20 7.55
N PHE A 198 3.22 0.24 8.12
CA PHE A 198 3.25 0.81 9.45
C PHE A 198 2.41 2.09 9.58
N SER A 199 2.47 2.97 8.57
CA SER A 199 1.60 4.15 8.52
C SER A 199 0.13 3.76 8.51
N ALA A 200 -0.25 2.71 7.76
CA ALA A 200 -1.63 2.21 7.70
C ALA A 200 -2.13 1.66 9.04
N LEU A 201 -1.22 1.12 9.85
CA LEU A 201 -1.49 0.69 11.21
C LEU A 201 -1.40 1.82 12.25
N GLY A 202 -1.22 3.07 11.82
CA GLY A 202 -1.19 4.24 12.69
C GLY A 202 0.14 4.50 13.39
N TRP A 203 1.25 3.91 12.92
CA TRP A 203 2.59 4.27 13.40
C TRP A 203 3.06 5.58 12.77
N ASP A 204 3.90 6.35 13.48
CA ASP A 204 4.66 7.45 12.89
C ASP A 204 5.89 6.87 12.17
N SER A 205 5.71 6.66 10.87
CA SER A 205 6.60 5.88 10.03
C SER A 205 7.33 6.73 8.98
N VAL A 206 8.64 6.54 8.87
CA VAL A 206 9.51 7.24 7.94
C VAL A 206 10.19 6.24 7.00
N TYR A 207 10.26 6.56 5.71
CA TYR A 207 11.08 5.86 4.73
C TYR A 207 12.25 6.75 4.32
N ILE A 208 13.48 6.26 4.45
CA ILE A 208 14.70 7.04 4.15
C ILE A 208 15.07 6.97 2.66
N GLY A 209 14.80 5.84 2.01
CA GLY A 209 15.31 5.59 0.66
C GLY A 209 16.27 4.41 0.62
N ASP A 210 16.91 4.27 -0.55
CA ASP A 210 18.10 3.46 -0.75
C ASP A 210 19.34 4.23 -0.29
N VAL A 211 20.22 3.55 0.42
CA VAL A 211 21.48 4.10 0.91
C VAL A 211 22.69 3.26 0.51
N GLU A 212 22.53 2.20 -0.28
CA GLU A 212 23.61 1.27 -0.67
C GLU A 212 24.86 2.02 -1.16
N ASP A 213 24.69 2.88 -2.16
CA ASP A 213 25.78 3.67 -2.76
C ASP A 213 26.19 4.91 -1.92
N GLN A 214 25.51 5.18 -0.81
CA GLN A 214 25.76 6.34 0.05
C GLN A 214 26.59 5.98 1.30
N ILE A 215 26.84 4.69 1.54
CA ILE A 215 27.62 4.25 2.71
C ILE A 215 29.08 4.64 2.51
N ASP A 216 29.46 5.74 3.14
CA ASP A 216 30.83 6.22 3.25
C ASP A 216 31.33 6.11 4.72
N PRO A 217 32.62 6.37 4.99
CA PRO A 217 33.18 6.28 6.34
C PRO A 217 32.55 7.19 7.42
N PHE A 218 31.73 8.17 7.04
CA PHE A 218 31.06 9.11 7.96
C PHE A 218 29.53 8.93 8.00
N PHE A 219 28.99 8.02 7.17
CA PHE A 219 27.55 7.80 7.09
C PHE A 219 26.95 7.38 8.43
N ASP A 220 27.71 6.72 9.30
CA ASP A 220 27.27 6.34 10.64
C ASP A 220 26.88 7.57 11.47
N ILE A 221 27.68 8.63 11.42
CA ILE A 221 27.43 9.91 12.12
C ILE A 221 26.18 10.57 11.55
N ASP A 222 26.03 10.62 10.22
CA ASP A 222 24.89 11.27 9.58
C ASP A 222 23.58 10.51 9.83
N PHE A 223 23.61 9.17 9.79
CA PHE A 223 22.47 8.33 10.11
C PHE A 223 22.06 8.46 11.59
N GLN A 224 23.03 8.42 12.52
CA GLN A 224 22.78 8.63 13.95
C GLN A 224 22.24 10.03 14.24
N ARG A 225 22.76 11.06 13.57
CA ARG A 225 22.27 12.44 13.69
C ARG A 225 20.84 12.56 13.19
N TYR A 226 20.50 11.91 12.08
CA TYR A 226 19.14 11.89 11.55
C TYR A 226 18.17 11.22 12.54
N ILE A 227 18.50 10.03 13.05
CA ILE A 227 17.71 9.32 14.07
C ILE A 227 17.51 10.20 15.32
N SER A 228 18.59 10.80 15.82
CA SER A 228 18.53 11.69 16.99
C SER A 228 17.64 12.91 16.75
N ARG A 229 17.65 13.46 15.53
CA ARG A 229 16.81 14.60 15.16
C ARG A 229 15.33 14.24 15.17
N ILE A 230 14.96 13.08 14.64
CA ILE A 230 13.54 12.69 14.54
C ILE A 230 12.98 12.08 15.82
N TRP A 231 13.83 11.45 16.64
CA TRP A 231 13.39 10.65 17.80
C TRP A 231 14.02 11.03 19.14
N GLY A 232 15.05 11.90 19.18
CA GLY A 232 15.83 12.17 20.40
C GLY A 232 15.01 12.70 21.57
N SER A 233 13.92 13.43 21.31
CA SER A 233 13.00 13.92 22.33
C SER A 233 11.76 13.03 22.54
N LYS A 234 11.55 12.01 21.70
CA LYS A 234 10.36 11.16 21.70
C LYS A 234 10.52 9.99 22.69
N HIS A 235 9.41 9.54 23.27
CA HIS A 235 9.36 8.39 24.19
C HIS A 235 8.61 7.23 23.54
N GLY A 236 8.72 6.01 24.10
CA GLY A 236 8.04 4.81 23.61
C GLY A 236 8.88 3.99 22.63
N LEU A 237 8.22 3.21 21.77
CA LEU A 237 8.87 2.22 20.93
C LEU A 237 9.32 2.83 19.60
N MET A 238 10.60 2.63 19.28
CA MET A 238 11.24 3.06 18.04
C MET A 238 11.82 1.84 17.34
N VAL A 239 11.39 1.57 16.11
CA VAL A 239 11.85 0.41 15.34
C VAL A 239 12.60 0.88 14.09
N VAL A 240 13.87 0.52 13.98
CA VAL A 240 14.66 0.67 12.75
C VAL A 240 14.52 -0.64 11.96
N CYS A 241 13.87 -0.56 10.81
CA CYS A 241 13.65 -1.67 9.89
C CYS A 241 14.65 -1.58 8.73
N ILE A 242 15.55 -2.56 8.64
CA ILE A 242 16.63 -2.62 7.63
C ILE A 242 16.28 -3.68 6.60
N PHE A 243 16.31 -3.32 5.33
CA PHE A 243 16.03 -4.24 4.22
C PHE A 243 17.27 -4.31 3.34
N SER A 244 17.95 -5.46 3.28
CA SER A 244 19.21 -5.58 2.56
C SER A 244 19.37 -6.94 1.90
N SER A 245 19.99 -6.98 0.73
CA SER A 245 20.52 -8.20 0.11
C SER A 245 22.05 -8.25 0.16
N GLY A 246 22.72 -7.15 0.54
CA GLY A 246 24.15 -7.08 0.80
C GLY A 246 24.51 -7.22 2.29
N GLU A 247 25.51 -8.06 2.59
CA GLU A 247 25.99 -8.25 3.98
C GLU A 247 26.62 -6.98 4.56
N GLY A 248 27.41 -6.26 3.76
CA GLY A 248 28.09 -5.03 4.17
C GLY A 248 27.10 -3.96 4.67
N SER A 249 26.14 -3.60 3.82
CA SER A 249 25.08 -2.64 4.16
C SER A 249 24.26 -3.09 5.36
N LEU A 250 23.90 -4.38 5.42
CA LEU A 250 23.14 -4.95 6.54
C LEU A 250 23.88 -4.78 7.88
N ARG A 251 25.13 -5.23 7.95
CA ARG A 251 25.95 -5.14 9.17
C ARG A 251 26.22 -3.70 9.56
N PHE A 252 26.54 -2.86 8.58
CA PHE A 252 26.84 -1.45 8.80
C PHE A 252 25.63 -0.68 9.35
N LEU A 253 24.46 -0.77 8.70
CA LEU A 253 23.25 -0.08 9.17
C LEU A 253 22.80 -0.60 10.54
N SER A 254 22.86 -1.92 10.75
CA SER A 254 22.43 -2.53 12.00
C SER A 254 23.34 -2.14 13.16
N SER A 255 24.67 -2.20 12.97
CA SER A 255 25.63 -1.78 14.00
C SER A 255 25.52 -0.28 14.32
N THR A 256 25.32 0.56 13.30
CA THR A 256 25.09 1.99 13.45
C THR A 256 23.83 2.28 14.27
N ALA A 257 22.71 1.61 13.96
CA ALA A 257 21.48 1.74 14.75
C ALA A 257 21.67 1.19 16.17
N LYS A 258 22.39 0.08 16.33
CA LYS A 258 22.65 -0.55 17.64
C LYS A 258 23.45 0.35 18.57
N ALA A 259 24.39 1.12 18.03
CA ALA A 259 25.16 2.12 18.79
C ALA A 259 24.28 3.25 19.39
N MET A 260 23.04 3.42 18.90
CA MET A 260 22.08 4.39 19.43
C MET A 260 21.23 3.86 20.59
N LYS A 261 21.30 2.56 20.91
CA LYS A 261 20.59 2.00 22.05
C LYS A 261 21.06 2.67 23.35
N GLY A 262 20.11 3.07 24.19
CA GLY A 262 20.37 3.80 25.44
C GLY A 262 20.74 5.28 25.26
N ARG A 263 20.93 5.77 24.03
CA ARG A 263 21.14 7.21 23.74
C ARG A 263 19.82 7.96 23.48
N LEU A 264 18.76 7.23 23.15
CA LEU A 264 17.42 7.78 22.92
C LEU A 264 16.58 7.68 24.20
N ARG A 265 15.58 8.55 24.32
CA ARG A 265 14.62 8.52 25.44
C ARG A 265 13.60 7.37 25.35
N GLY A 266 13.39 6.84 24.14
CA GLY A 266 12.54 5.68 23.88
C GLY A 266 13.34 4.37 23.78
N GLU A 267 12.60 3.28 23.67
CA GLU A 267 13.14 1.94 23.46
C GLU A 267 13.43 1.72 21.98
N LEU A 268 14.72 1.58 21.64
CA LEU A 268 15.15 1.32 20.27
C LEU A 268 15.27 -0.19 20.01
N ARG A 269 14.55 -0.66 18.99
CA ARG A 269 14.62 -2.02 18.45
C ARG A 269 15.04 -1.99 16.99
N ILE A 270 15.74 -3.03 16.56
CA ILE A 270 16.26 -3.20 15.20
C ILE A 270 15.66 -4.47 14.62
N ALA A 271 15.03 -4.35 13.47
CA ALA A 271 14.52 -5.49 12.73
C ALA A 271 15.10 -5.51 11.31
N ALA A 272 15.35 -6.70 10.78
CA ALA A 272 15.87 -6.87 9.43
C ALA A 272 14.97 -7.77 8.59
N ILE A 273 14.89 -7.46 7.30
CA ILE A 273 14.53 -8.43 6.25
C ILE A 273 15.77 -8.58 5.37
N ALA A 274 16.31 -9.79 5.36
CA ALA A 274 17.50 -10.14 4.61
C ALA A 274 17.21 -11.33 3.68
N THR A 275 18.10 -11.59 2.73
CA THR A 275 18.01 -12.82 1.93
C THR A 275 18.36 -14.05 2.80
N PRO A 276 17.92 -15.26 2.43
CA PRO A 276 18.18 -16.47 3.21
C PRO A 276 19.66 -16.70 3.52
N GLU A 277 20.55 -16.33 2.60
CA GLU A 277 22.00 -16.47 2.75
C GLU A 277 22.58 -15.56 3.84
N LEU A 278 21.89 -14.45 4.15
CA LEU A 278 22.30 -13.46 5.13
C LEU A 278 21.59 -13.63 6.49
N GLN A 279 20.80 -14.69 6.67
CA GLN A 279 20.01 -14.91 7.90
C GLN A 279 20.88 -14.86 9.16
N ALA A 280 22.00 -15.58 9.18
CA ALA A 280 22.90 -15.62 10.34
C ALA A 280 23.51 -14.23 10.64
N ALA A 281 23.97 -13.51 9.61
CA ALA A 281 24.48 -12.15 9.75
C ALA A 281 23.39 -11.19 10.26
N ALA A 282 22.14 -11.33 9.80
CA ALA A 282 21.02 -10.53 10.26
C ALA A 282 20.69 -10.79 11.74
N GLU A 283 20.72 -12.06 12.18
CA GLU A 283 20.42 -12.48 13.55
C GLU A 283 21.46 -11.98 14.56
N GLU A 284 22.73 -11.92 14.17
CA GLU A 284 23.80 -11.35 15.01
C GLU A 284 23.64 -9.84 15.26
N ASN A 285 23.03 -9.14 14.30
CA ASN A 285 23.04 -7.68 14.24
C ASN A 285 21.69 -7.02 14.55
N SER A 286 20.58 -7.78 14.56
CA SER A 286 19.23 -7.26 14.74
C SER A 286 18.55 -7.88 15.98
N ASP A 287 17.57 -7.19 16.55
CA ASP A 287 16.70 -7.77 17.59
C ASP A 287 15.70 -8.78 17.01
N HIS A 288 15.39 -8.66 15.71
CA HIS A 288 14.51 -9.58 15.00
C HIS A 288 14.87 -9.67 13.52
N VAL A 289 14.76 -10.86 12.95
CA VAL A 289 14.86 -11.09 11.50
C VAL A 289 13.53 -11.64 11.01
N ALA A 290 12.86 -10.87 10.18
CA ALA A 290 11.57 -11.21 9.61
C ALA A 290 11.75 -11.90 8.26
N LYS A 291 10.86 -12.86 7.97
CA LYS A 291 10.87 -13.62 6.71
C LYS A 291 10.29 -12.81 5.55
N ASP A 292 9.36 -11.92 5.87
CA ASP A 292 8.59 -11.12 4.94
C ASP A 292 8.01 -9.89 5.65
N LEU A 293 7.36 -9.01 4.88
CA LEU A 293 6.75 -7.80 5.43
C LEU A 293 5.67 -8.12 6.49
N LEU A 294 4.88 -9.17 6.29
CA LEU A 294 3.79 -9.50 7.20
C LEU A 294 4.32 -9.92 8.58
N SER A 295 5.33 -10.78 8.61
CA SER A 295 5.99 -11.23 9.84
C SER A 295 6.71 -10.08 10.57
N LEU A 296 7.31 -9.14 9.83
CA LEU A 296 7.89 -7.92 10.40
C LEU A 296 6.83 -7.08 11.12
N VAL A 297 5.71 -6.80 10.43
CA VAL A 297 4.60 -6.02 10.97
C VAL A 297 4.01 -6.68 12.21
N GLN A 298 3.76 -7.99 12.15
CA GLN A 298 3.23 -8.76 13.28
C GLN A 298 4.18 -8.77 14.49
N TRP A 299 5.48 -8.84 14.26
CA TRP A 299 6.46 -8.75 15.35
C TRP A 299 6.44 -7.36 15.99
N ALA A 300 6.46 -6.29 15.19
CA ALA A 300 6.47 -4.92 15.71
C ALA A 300 5.18 -4.57 16.47
N GLU A 301 4.01 -4.98 15.99
CA GLU A 301 2.72 -4.83 16.71
C GLU A 301 2.74 -5.55 18.07
N ARG A 302 3.35 -6.74 18.14
CA ARG A 302 3.54 -7.45 19.41
C ARG A 302 4.47 -6.70 20.35
N GLN A 303 5.58 -6.14 19.85
CA GLN A 303 6.48 -5.33 20.67
C GLN A 303 5.76 -4.09 21.21
N TYR A 304 5.01 -3.38 20.36
CA TYR A 304 4.25 -2.21 20.79
C TYR A 304 3.23 -2.53 21.89
N SER A 305 2.56 -3.68 21.77
CA SER A 305 1.60 -4.14 22.78
C SER A 305 2.24 -4.46 24.13
N ILE A 306 3.53 -4.80 24.17
CA ILE A 306 4.30 -5.06 25.40
C ILE A 306 4.81 -3.77 26.03
N THR A 307 5.20 -2.78 25.21
CA THR A 307 5.78 -1.50 25.64
C THR A 307 4.73 -0.46 26.03
N LYS A 308 3.45 -0.67 25.70
CA LYS A 308 2.31 0.19 26.10
C LYS A 308 2.06 0.13 27.61
#